data_AF-A0A2G6J5B5-F1
#
_entry.id   AF-A0A2G6J5B5-F1
#
_cell.length_a   1.000
_cell.length_b   1.000
_cell.length_c   1.000
_cell.angle_alpha   90.00
_cell.angle_beta   90.00
_cell.angle_gamma   90.00
#
_symmetry.space_group_name_H-M   'P 1'
#
loop_
_entity.id
_entity.type
_entity.pdbx_description
1 polymer ?
#
loop_
_entity_poly.entity_id
_entity_poly.type
_entity_poly.pdbx_seq_one_letter_code
_entity_poly.pdbx_strand_id
1 'polypeptide(L)'
;MTSLRGFAVAAATAATLAACASDRGARCPACPEPEAPAAAAPAQPPIDAQPLTTDRSRELELMGFSEDGAAFALRVKDERMGSSFQIYDPAKGKVVKTYMYTGFTERGVWTRVARRHRIVPLDTASQRRPGGDLMLLGGDSPDWVVIFAMRGERAVPYFRVPRLSGDDGSPAAVAVKRIAWAPRGDYVVVIHNQITTRDRRFECDYLHVFDVDTKRLPQAS
;
A
#
# COMPACT_ATOMS: atom_id res chain seq x y z
N MET A 1 19.34 13.60 -55.41
CA MET A 1 19.05 12.20 -55.78
C MET A 1 18.00 11.67 -54.82
N THR A 2 16.92 11.18 -55.41
CA THR A 2 15.60 10.90 -54.87
C THR A 2 15.56 9.52 -54.21
N SER A 3 14.94 9.38 -53.03
CA SER A 3 14.28 8.13 -52.64
C SER A 3 13.18 8.39 -51.61
N LEU A 4 11.95 8.41 -52.11
CA LEU A 4 10.68 8.30 -51.40
C LEU A 4 10.10 6.94 -51.77
N ARG A 5 9.69 6.13 -50.77
CA ARG A 5 8.73 5.00 -50.83
C ARG A 5 8.72 4.35 -49.43
N GLY A 6 7.59 4.04 -48.79
CA GLY A 6 6.21 4.08 -49.24
C GLY A 6 5.24 4.01 -48.06
N PHE A 7 4.04 4.51 -48.31
CA PHE A 7 2.83 4.33 -47.53
C PHE A 7 2.32 2.89 -47.67
N ALA A 8 1.74 2.35 -46.60
CA ALA A 8 0.71 1.32 -46.69
C ALA A 8 -0.47 1.70 -45.78
N VAL A 9 -1.58 1.99 -46.45
CA VAL A 9 -2.93 2.16 -45.90
C VAL A 9 -3.67 0.84 -46.10
N ALA A 10 -4.37 0.35 -45.08
CA ALA A 10 -5.53 -0.53 -45.22
C ALA A 10 -6.35 -0.40 -43.93
N ALA A 11 -7.39 0.43 -43.91
CA ALA A 11 -8.74 0.16 -44.39
C ALA A 11 -9.54 -0.75 -43.45
N ALA A 12 -10.46 -0.10 -42.74
CA ALA A 12 -11.55 -0.71 -42.01
C ALA A 12 -12.49 -1.49 -42.96
N THR A 13 -13.04 -2.60 -42.48
CA THR A 13 -14.20 -3.24 -43.08
C THR A 13 -15.23 -3.56 -42.02
N ALA A 14 -16.46 -3.28 -42.41
CA ALA A 14 -17.62 -3.07 -41.58
C ALA A 14 -18.25 -4.37 -41.07
N ALA A 15 -19.01 -4.20 -40.00
CA ALA A 15 -20.00 -5.13 -39.51
C ALA A 15 -20.98 -5.56 -40.61
N THR A 16 -21.33 -6.83 -40.61
CA THR A 16 -22.53 -7.34 -41.29
C THR A 16 -23.34 -8.13 -40.27
N LEU A 17 -24.40 -7.50 -39.76
CA LEU A 17 -25.53 -8.17 -39.13
C LEU A 17 -26.34 -8.83 -40.25
N ALA A 18 -26.41 -10.15 -40.26
CA ALA A 18 -27.37 -10.90 -41.07
C ALA A 18 -28.29 -11.68 -40.15
N ALA A 19 -29.56 -11.26 -40.12
CA ALA A 19 -30.67 -11.99 -39.57
C ALA A 19 -30.94 -13.25 -40.41
N CYS A 20 -31.22 -14.37 -39.77
CA CYS A 20 -31.89 -15.52 -40.39
C CYS A 20 -32.94 -16.06 -39.41
N ALA A 21 -34.20 -15.90 -39.80
CA ALA A 21 -35.34 -16.57 -39.22
C ALA A 21 -35.56 -17.91 -39.94
N SER A 22 -35.89 -18.94 -39.16
CA SER A 22 -36.68 -20.13 -39.50
C SER A 22 -36.34 -20.93 -40.77
N ASP A 23 -35.71 -22.11 -40.61
CA ASP A 23 -36.32 -23.34 -41.15
C ASP A 23 -35.80 -24.62 -40.49
N ARG A 24 -36.64 -25.66 -40.57
CA ARG A 24 -36.55 -26.96 -39.88
C ARG A 24 -35.38 -27.82 -40.36
N GLY A 25 -34.75 -28.55 -39.43
CA GLY A 25 -34.21 -29.88 -39.69
C GLY A 25 -32.91 -29.97 -40.49
N ALA A 26 -31.81 -29.46 -39.94
CA ALA A 26 -30.47 -29.95 -40.27
C ALA A 26 -29.58 -29.85 -39.02
N ARG A 27 -28.88 -30.94 -38.70
CA ARG A 27 -27.96 -31.04 -37.56
C ARG A 27 -26.81 -30.03 -37.76
N CYS A 28 -26.82 -28.93 -37.02
CA CYS A 28 -25.64 -28.08 -36.89
C CYS A 28 -24.52 -28.88 -36.21
N PRO A 29 -23.28 -28.93 -36.76
CA PRO A 29 -22.14 -29.40 -36.00
C PRO A 29 -21.97 -28.46 -34.80
N ALA A 30 -21.86 -29.06 -33.60
CA ALA A 30 -21.74 -28.32 -32.35
C ALA A 30 -20.61 -27.29 -32.44
N CYS A 31 -20.93 -26.02 -32.18
CA CYS A 31 -19.92 -25.02 -31.88
C CYS A 31 -19.12 -25.52 -30.67
N PRO A 32 -17.77 -25.52 -30.69
CA PRO A 32 -17.00 -25.80 -29.49
C PRO A 32 -17.32 -24.72 -28.45
N GLU A 33 -17.82 -25.16 -27.29
CA GLU A 33 -18.06 -24.32 -26.12
C GLU A 33 -16.72 -23.70 -25.70
N PRO A 34 -16.63 -22.36 -25.53
CA PRO A 34 -15.40 -21.75 -25.03
C PRO A 34 -15.19 -22.21 -23.60
N GLU A 35 -14.14 -23.01 -23.41
CA GLU A 35 -13.69 -23.49 -22.10
C GLU A 35 -13.49 -22.27 -21.20
N ALA A 36 -14.30 -22.18 -20.14
CA ALA A 36 -14.21 -21.08 -19.18
C ALA A 36 -12.77 -21.00 -18.65
N PRO A 37 -12.13 -19.81 -18.64
CA PRO A 37 -10.79 -19.68 -18.11
C PRO A 37 -10.78 -20.21 -16.69
N ALA A 38 -9.91 -21.19 -16.43
CA ALA A 38 -9.74 -21.80 -15.12
C ALA A 38 -9.67 -20.68 -14.07
N ALA A 39 -10.56 -20.74 -13.09
CA ALA A 39 -10.57 -19.81 -11.98
C ALA A 39 -9.16 -19.78 -11.38
N ALA A 40 -8.50 -18.63 -11.50
CA ALA A 40 -7.18 -18.43 -10.93
C ALA A 40 -7.27 -18.81 -9.44
N ALA A 41 -6.44 -19.76 -9.03
CA ALA A 41 -6.35 -20.17 -7.64
C ALA A 41 -6.16 -18.91 -6.78
N PRO A 42 -6.90 -18.76 -5.66
CA PRO A 42 -6.77 -17.58 -4.81
C PRO A 42 -5.30 -17.43 -4.41
N ALA A 43 -4.76 -16.24 -4.66
CA ALA A 43 -3.40 -15.91 -4.29
C ALA A 43 -3.18 -16.26 -2.81
N GLN A 44 -2.23 -17.14 -2.53
CA GLN A 44 -1.85 -17.45 -1.16
C GLN A 44 -1.34 -16.16 -0.49
N PRO A 45 -1.79 -15.83 0.72
CA PRO A 45 -1.29 -14.67 1.42
C PRO A 45 0.23 -14.79 1.65
N PRO A 46 0.98 -13.69 1.59
CA PRO A 46 2.43 -13.71 1.79
C PRO A 46 2.79 -14.30 3.16
N ILE A 47 3.88 -15.09 3.17
CA ILE A 47 4.34 -15.99 4.25
C ILE A 47 4.81 -15.29 5.54
N ASP A 48 4.52 -14.00 5.73
CA ASP A 48 4.91 -13.24 6.95
C ASP A 48 3.74 -12.88 7.88
N ALA A 49 2.55 -13.44 7.64
CA ALA A 49 1.36 -13.19 8.46
C ALA A 49 1.15 -14.20 9.59
N GLN A 50 2.21 -14.77 10.18
CA GLN A 50 2.05 -15.45 11.47
C GLN A 50 2.05 -14.39 12.59
N PRO A 51 0.91 -14.10 13.24
CA PRO A 51 0.90 -13.19 14.37
C PRO A 51 1.77 -13.79 15.47
N LEU A 52 2.86 -13.11 15.81
CA LEU A 52 3.60 -13.34 17.04
C LEU A 52 2.67 -13.06 18.23
N THR A 53 1.91 -14.07 18.64
CA THR A 53 1.00 -14.12 19.81
C THR A 53 -0.15 -13.11 19.78
N THR A 54 -1.37 -13.62 19.90
CA THR A 54 -2.66 -12.92 19.76
C THR A 54 -3.01 -11.85 20.81
N ASP A 55 -2.10 -11.52 21.75
CA ASP A 55 -2.36 -10.59 22.86
C ASP A 55 -1.22 -9.56 23.01
N ARG A 56 -0.99 -8.75 21.98
CA ARG A 56 0.04 -7.70 22.02
C ARG A 56 -0.52 -6.43 21.42
N SER A 57 -0.71 -5.38 22.23
CA SER A 57 -0.96 -4.05 21.71
C SER A 57 0.37 -3.34 21.40
N ARG A 58 0.44 -2.75 20.20
CA ARG A 58 1.61 -1.99 19.74
C ARG A 58 1.14 -0.73 19.05
N GLU A 59 1.57 0.40 19.59
CA GLU A 59 1.36 1.73 19.01
C GLU A 59 2.62 2.20 18.30
N LEU A 60 2.46 2.70 17.08
CA LEU A 60 3.51 3.21 16.21
C LEU A 60 3.23 4.67 15.86
N GLU A 61 4.27 5.49 15.98
CA GLU A 61 4.26 6.88 15.53
C GLU A 61 5.50 7.12 14.67
N LEU A 62 5.29 7.58 13.44
CA LEU A 62 6.38 7.96 12.55
C LEU A 62 6.90 9.34 12.96
N MET A 63 8.13 9.38 13.43
CA MET A 63 8.74 10.62 13.95
C MET A 63 9.36 11.47 12.84
N GLY A 64 9.86 10.83 11.77
CA GLY A 64 10.55 11.51 10.68
C GLY A 64 11.45 10.59 9.87
N PHE A 65 12.10 11.18 8.87
CA PHE A 65 13.05 10.52 7.98
C PHE A 65 14.47 11.00 8.26
N SER A 66 15.48 10.18 7.99
CA SER A 66 16.84 10.71 7.91
C SER A 66 16.94 11.74 6.78
N GLU A 67 17.85 12.71 6.90
CA GLU A 67 18.09 13.74 5.87
C GLU A 67 18.35 13.15 4.48
N ASP A 68 19.01 11.99 4.42
CA ASP A 68 19.28 11.27 3.19
C ASP A 68 18.12 10.37 2.74
N GLY A 69 17.03 10.26 3.50
CA GLY A 69 15.92 9.36 3.23
C GLY A 69 16.27 7.87 3.27
N ALA A 70 17.47 7.48 3.72
CA ALA A 70 17.86 6.07 3.76
C ALA A 70 17.25 5.30 4.94
N ALA A 71 16.68 5.99 5.92
CA ALA A 71 16.05 5.40 7.09
C ALA A 71 14.92 6.30 7.61
N PHE A 72 14.10 5.75 8.50
CA PHE A 72 13.11 6.52 9.25
C PHE A 72 13.05 6.10 10.71
N ALA A 73 12.62 7.03 11.55
CA ALA A 73 12.50 6.82 12.99
C ALA A 73 11.03 6.59 13.38
N LEU A 74 10.80 5.53 14.12
CA LEU A 74 9.51 5.21 14.75
C LEU A 74 9.63 5.38 16.25
N ARG A 75 8.62 5.99 16.87
CA ARG A 75 8.32 5.76 18.27
C ARG A 75 7.42 4.54 18.37
N VAL A 76 7.81 3.61 19.22
CA VAL A 76 7.11 2.35 19.44
C VAL A 76 6.75 2.27 20.91
N LYS A 77 5.46 2.20 21.22
CA LYS A 77 4.96 1.90 22.55
C LYS A 77 4.36 0.51 22.52
N ASP A 78 4.99 -0.38 23.28
CA ASP A 78 4.61 -1.77 23.35
C ASP A 78 4.24 -2.10 24.79
N GLU A 79 3.12 -2.80 24.99
CA GLU A 79 2.63 -3.11 26.33
C GLU A 79 3.62 -3.98 27.14
N ARG A 80 4.35 -4.89 26.48
CA ARG A 80 5.28 -5.81 27.16
C ARG A 80 6.71 -5.30 27.18
N MET A 81 7.14 -4.63 26.12
CA MET A 81 8.53 -4.14 25.98
C MET A 81 8.71 -2.70 26.46
N GLY A 82 7.62 -1.99 26.77
CA GLY A 82 7.64 -0.58 27.08
C GLY A 82 7.84 0.29 25.84
N SER A 83 8.27 1.54 26.07
CA SER A 83 8.44 2.52 25.01
C SER A 83 9.88 2.60 24.51
N SER A 84 10.05 2.74 23.20
CA SER A 84 11.36 2.84 22.53
C SER A 84 11.29 3.66 21.25
N PHE A 85 12.45 4.18 20.82
CA PHE A 85 12.63 4.66 19.44
C PHE A 85 13.34 3.60 18.61
N GLN A 86 12.84 3.34 17.41
CA GLN A 86 13.40 2.37 16.47
C GLN A 86 13.78 3.07 15.17
N ILE A 87 14.97 2.77 14.66
CA ILE A 87 15.41 3.20 13.33
C ILE A 87 15.19 2.04 12.37
N TYR A 88 14.39 2.28 11.34
CA TYR A 88 14.04 1.31 10.32
C TYR A 88 14.76 1.63 9.02
N ASP A 89 15.36 0.62 8.41
CA ASP A 89 16.03 0.70 7.12
C ASP A 89 15.12 0.01 6.08
N PRO A 90 14.46 0.78 5.18
CA PRO A 90 13.54 0.25 4.19
C PRO A 90 14.23 -0.68 3.18
N ALA A 91 15.48 -0.38 2.80
CA ALA A 91 16.24 -1.21 1.86
C ALA A 91 16.56 -2.60 2.43
N LYS A 92 16.71 -2.70 3.76
CA LYS A 92 16.90 -3.99 4.46
C LYS A 92 15.61 -4.62 4.97
N GLY A 93 14.48 -3.92 4.90
CA GLY A 93 13.19 -4.38 5.43
C GLY A 93 13.20 -4.66 6.94
N LYS A 94 14.07 -4.00 7.72
CA LYS A 94 14.19 -4.31 9.16
C LYS A 94 14.62 -3.13 10.03
N VAL A 95 14.36 -3.27 11.32
CA VAL A 95 14.88 -2.37 12.36
C VAL A 95 16.39 -2.57 12.49
N VAL A 96 17.16 -1.50 12.29
CA VAL A 96 18.62 -1.52 12.42
C VAL A 96 19.11 -1.14 13.82
N LYS A 97 18.32 -0.34 14.55
CA LYS A 97 18.68 0.07 15.91
C LYS A 97 17.45 0.39 16.75
N THR A 98 17.49 -0.02 18.02
CA THR A 98 16.47 0.27 19.02
C THR A 98 17.07 1.04 20.18
N TYR A 99 16.36 2.06 20.65
CA TYR A 99 16.70 2.93 21.77
C TYR A 99 15.59 2.86 22.81
N MET A 100 15.79 2.05 23.84
CA MET A 100 14.84 1.93 24.94
C MET A 100 14.94 3.12 25.90
N TYR A 101 13.85 3.42 26.61
CA TYR A 101 13.81 4.50 27.59
C TYR A 101 14.47 4.04 28.90
N THR A 102 15.81 3.93 28.92
CA THR A 102 16.55 3.51 30.13
C THR A 102 16.98 4.73 30.94
N GLY A 103 16.29 5.06 32.04
CA GLY A 103 16.69 6.09 33.01
C GLY A 103 16.73 7.55 32.50
N PHE A 104 16.63 7.77 31.18
CA PHE A 104 16.49 9.07 30.54
C PHE A 104 15.03 9.34 30.20
N THR A 105 14.64 10.61 30.22
CA THR A 105 13.31 11.02 29.72
C THR A 105 13.20 10.77 28.22
N GLU A 106 11.98 10.51 27.73
CA GLU A 106 11.68 10.33 26.31
C GLU A 106 12.32 11.42 25.44
N ARG A 107 12.19 12.68 25.84
CA ARG A 107 12.77 13.83 25.14
C ARG A 107 14.29 13.76 25.03
N GLY A 108 14.98 13.29 26.07
CA GLY A 108 16.44 13.13 26.08
C GLY A 108 16.88 12.03 25.11
N VAL A 109 16.17 10.90 25.09
CA VAL A 109 16.43 9.82 24.14
C VAL A 109 16.14 10.29 22.71
N TRP A 110 15.00 10.96 22.48
CA TRP A 110 14.64 11.49 21.17
C TRP A 110 15.69 12.46 20.62
N THR A 111 16.12 13.44 21.41
CA THR A 111 17.17 14.40 21.00
C THR A 111 18.44 13.67 20.56
N ARG A 112 18.82 12.60 21.27
CA ARG A 112 19.99 11.77 20.91
C ARG A 112 19.77 11.02 19.60
N VAL A 113 18.59 10.42 19.42
CA VAL A 113 18.22 9.65 18.20
C VAL A 113 18.18 10.58 16.99
N ALA A 114 17.43 11.68 17.09
CA ALA A 114 17.28 12.66 16.02
C ALA A 114 18.63 13.23 15.58
N ARG A 115 19.50 13.60 16.53
CA ARG A 115 20.84 14.11 16.20
C ARG A 115 21.75 13.03 15.59
N ARG A 116 21.75 11.81 16.13
CA ARG A 116 22.66 10.74 15.69
C ARG A 116 22.34 10.25 14.27
N HIS A 117 21.05 10.16 13.94
CA HIS A 117 20.57 9.66 12.65
C HIS A 117 20.11 10.77 11.72
N ARG A 118 20.33 12.04 12.11
CA ARG A 118 19.91 13.25 11.38
C ARG A 118 18.45 13.16 10.93
N ILE A 119 17.57 12.87 11.88
CA ILE A 119 16.14 12.73 11.59
C ILE A 119 15.52 14.11 11.46
N VAL A 120 14.94 14.37 10.29
CA VAL A 120 14.09 15.51 10.01
C VAL A 120 12.66 15.13 10.39
N PRO A 121 12.01 15.86 11.32
CA PRO A 121 10.63 15.60 11.70
C PRO A 121 9.68 15.71 10.52
N LEU A 122 8.59 14.96 10.56
CA LEU A 122 7.52 15.10 9.58
C LEU A 122 6.83 16.45 9.70
N ASP A 123 6.42 16.99 8.56
CA ASP A 123 5.51 18.11 8.44
C ASP A 123 4.17 17.66 7.82
N THR A 124 3.25 18.61 7.65
CA THR A 124 1.97 18.35 6.95
C THR A 124 2.16 18.09 5.46
N ALA A 125 3.26 18.54 4.86
CA ALA A 125 3.57 18.35 3.45
C ALA A 125 4.04 16.92 3.13
N SER A 126 4.45 16.14 4.14
CA SER A 126 4.97 14.78 3.99
C SER A 126 3.97 13.80 3.33
N GLN A 127 2.67 14.10 3.29
CA GLN A 127 1.68 13.31 2.53
C GLN A 127 1.75 13.51 1.01
N ARG A 128 2.37 14.60 0.55
CA ARG A 128 2.63 14.90 -0.86
C ARG A 128 4.01 14.39 -1.22
N ARG A 129 4.14 13.89 -2.44
CA ARG A 129 5.44 13.50 -2.98
C ARG A 129 6.34 14.74 -3.07
N PRO A 130 7.65 14.63 -2.80
CA PRO A 130 8.61 15.66 -3.15
C PRO A 130 8.45 16.06 -4.63
N GLY A 131 8.26 17.36 -4.90
CA GLY A 131 7.90 17.88 -6.23
C GLY A 131 6.40 18.18 -6.43
N GLY A 132 5.52 17.70 -5.53
CA GLY A 132 4.13 18.13 -5.41
C GLY A 132 3.15 17.60 -6.46
N ASP A 133 3.59 16.71 -7.36
CA ASP A 133 2.79 16.17 -8.46
C ASP A 133 1.80 15.08 -8.03
N LEU A 134 2.00 14.51 -6.85
CA LEU A 134 1.26 13.36 -6.33
C LEU A 134 0.97 13.51 -4.84
N MET A 135 -0.20 13.05 -4.42
CA MET A 135 -0.61 12.94 -3.02
C MET A 135 -1.15 11.55 -2.75
N LEU A 136 -0.92 11.04 -1.55
CA LEU A 136 -1.50 9.76 -1.13
C LEU A 136 -2.59 9.98 -0.09
N LEU A 137 -3.66 9.20 -0.21
CA LEU A 137 -4.81 9.24 0.69
C LEU A 137 -5.13 7.84 1.19
N GLY A 138 -5.44 7.73 2.47
CA GLY A 138 -5.98 6.52 3.06
C GLY A 138 -7.48 6.49 2.88
N GLY A 139 -8.00 5.34 2.44
CA GLY A 139 -9.42 5.09 2.34
C GLY A 139 -9.76 3.72 2.90
N ASP A 140 -11.03 3.58 3.24
CA ASP A 140 -11.56 2.41 3.91
C ASP A 140 -12.60 1.73 3.00
N SER A 141 -12.45 0.42 2.80
CA SER A 141 -13.31 -0.42 1.95
C SER A 141 -13.70 -1.68 2.73
N PRO A 142 -14.84 -2.34 2.43
CA PRO A 142 -15.35 -3.45 3.24
C PRO A 142 -14.32 -4.52 3.61
N ASP A 143 -13.46 -4.91 2.65
CA ASP A 143 -12.46 -5.97 2.85
C ASP A 143 -11.01 -5.46 2.83
N TRP A 144 -10.80 -4.16 2.63
CA TRP A 144 -9.48 -3.60 2.34
C TRP A 144 -9.27 -2.22 2.96
N VAL A 145 -8.08 -2.00 3.50
CA VAL A 145 -7.51 -0.66 3.66
C VAL A 145 -6.89 -0.28 2.32
N VAL A 146 -7.34 0.81 1.71
CA VAL A 146 -6.90 1.21 0.37
C VAL A 146 -6.11 2.50 0.46
N ILE A 147 -4.91 2.51 -0.11
CA ILE A 147 -4.13 3.73 -0.32
C ILE A 147 -4.31 4.17 -1.76
N PHE A 148 -4.88 5.35 -1.94
CA PHE A 148 -5.11 5.97 -3.23
C PHE A 148 -3.93 6.87 -3.58
N ALA A 149 -3.51 6.83 -4.85
CA ALA A 149 -2.64 7.83 -5.43
C ALA A 149 -3.46 8.86 -6.19
N MET A 150 -3.28 10.13 -5.84
CA MET A 150 -4.02 11.25 -6.39
C MET A 150 -3.08 12.19 -7.15
N ARG A 151 -3.49 12.57 -8.37
CA ARG A 151 -2.86 13.62 -9.19
C ARG A 151 -3.97 14.54 -9.71
N GLY A 152 -3.96 15.79 -9.26
CA GLY A 152 -5.09 16.70 -9.49
C GLY A 152 -6.38 16.12 -8.89
N GLU A 153 -7.42 16.00 -9.70
CA GLU A 153 -8.73 15.45 -9.31
C GLU A 153 -8.86 13.94 -9.50
N ARG A 154 -7.85 13.29 -10.10
CA ARG A 154 -7.89 11.85 -10.37
C ARG A 154 -7.26 11.08 -9.22
N ALA A 155 -8.02 10.16 -8.63
CA ALA A 155 -7.55 9.22 -7.63
C ALA A 155 -7.66 7.78 -8.15
N VAL A 156 -6.60 6.99 -7.98
CA VAL A 156 -6.57 5.56 -8.33
C VAL A 156 -6.11 4.73 -7.14
N PRO A 157 -6.69 3.54 -6.89
CA PRO A 157 -6.16 2.61 -5.89
C PRO A 157 -4.72 2.22 -6.24
N TYR A 158 -3.79 2.41 -5.31
CA TYR A 158 -2.37 2.14 -5.52
C TYR A 158 -1.89 0.94 -4.70
N PHE A 159 -2.22 0.92 -3.41
CA PHE A 159 -1.84 -0.14 -2.47
C PHE A 159 -3.07 -0.60 -1.68
N ARG A 160 -3.16 -1.89 -1.37
CA ARG A 160 -4.27 -2.48 -0.61
C ARG A 160 -3.73 -3.38 0.48
N VAL A 161 -4.26 -3.25 1.68
CA VAL A 161 -3.97 -4.12 2.82
C VAL A 161 -5.25 -4.86 3.18
N PRO A 162 -5.22 -6.19 3.34
CA PRO A 162 -6.39 -6.94 3.80
C PRO A 162 -6.90 -6.39 5.13
N ARG A 163 -8.21 -6.22 5.23
CA ARG A 163 -8.85 -5.99 6.51
C ARG A 163 -8.89 -7.31 7.28
N LEU A 164 -8.51 -7.27 8.54
CA LEU A 164 -8.61 -8.41 9.44
C LEU A 164 -10.05 -8.61 9.88
N SER A 165 -10.41 -9.85 10.14
CA SER A 165 -11.68 -10.21 10.76
C SER A 165 -11.43 -10.74 12.16
N GLY A 166 -12.35 -10.46 13.08
CA GLY A 166 -12.39 -11.13 14.37
C GLY A 166 -12.80 -12.60 14.22
N ASP A 167 -12.70 -13.35 15.31
CA ASP A 167 -13.04 -14.79 15.35
C ASP A 167 -14.52 -15.07 14.99
N ASP A 168 -15.40 -14.09 15.19
CA ASP A 168 -16.83 -14.13 14.83
C ASP A 168 -17.11 -13.73 13.37
N GLY A 169 -16.06 -13.46 12.58
CA GLY A 169 -16.15 -12.98 11.21
C GLY A 169 -16.44 -11.49 11.08
N SER A 170 -16.58 -10.74 12.18
CA SER A 170 -16.81 -9.30 12.11
C SER A 170 -15.56 -8.56 11.57
N PRO A 171 -15.72 -7.58 10.67
CA PRO A 171 -14.59 -6.83 10.14
C PRO A 171 -13.97 -5.93 11.22
N ALA A 172 -12.63 -5.86 11.26
CA ALA A 172 -11.92 -4.94 12.12
C ALA A 172 -12.26 -3.48 11.77
N ALA A 173 -12.36 -2.62 12.79
CA ALA A 173 -12.40 -1.19 12.58
C ALA A 173 -11.01 -0.71 12.16
N VAL A 174 -10.93 0.09 11.09
CA VAL A 174 -9.66 0.52 10.50
C VAL A 174 -9.52 2.03 10.56
N ALA A 175 -8.32 2.51 10.89
CA ALA A 175 -7.95 3.91 10.74
C ALA A 175 -6.53 4.06 10.16
N VAL A 176 -6.39 4.83 9.08
CA VAL A 176 -5.05 5.19 8.56
C VAL A 176 -4.49 6.34 9.41
N LYS A 177 -3.51 6.04 10.27
CA LYS A 177 -2.90 7.02 11.19
C LYS A 177 -1.92 7.95 10.51
N ARG A 178 -1.12 7.42 9.57
CA ARG A 178 -0.09 8.19 8.89
C ARG A 178 0.17 7.65 7.50
N ILE A 179 0.37 8.58 6.57
CA ILE A 179 1.00 8.34 5.28
C ILE A 179 2.08 9.39 5.13
N ALA A 180 3.30 9.00 4.74
CA ALA A 180 4.38 9.93 4.50
C ALA A 180 5.31 9.43 3.40
N TRP A 181 5.67 10.32 2.49
CA TRP A 181 6.70 10.10 1.50
C TRP A 181 8.07 10.31 2.10
N ALA A 182 9.02 9.45 1.69
CA ALA A 182 10.42 9.71 1.94
C ALA A 182 10.85 11.03 1.26
N PRO A 183 11.87 11.73 1.78
CA PRO A 183 12.34 13.01 1.22
C PRO A 183 12.77 12.94 -0.25
N ARG A 184 13.19 11.74 -0.71
CA ARG A 184 13.58 11.50 -2.11
C ARG A 184 12.41 11.09 -3.00
N GLY A 185 11.25 10.76 -2.42
CA GLY A 185 10.06 10.35 -3.16
C GLY A 185 10.15 8.98 -3.81
N ASP A 186 11.06 8.12 -3.32
CA ASP A 186 11.33 6.74 -3.75
C ASP A 186 10.39 5.73 -3.08
N TYR A 187 10.14 5.88 -1.79
CA TYR A 187 9.21 5.03 -1.04
C TYR A 187 8.24 5.82 -0.16
N VAL A 188 7.23 5.11 0.32
CA VAL A 188 6.17 5.61 1.18
C VAL A 188 6.10 4.77 2.43
N VAL A 189 5.88 5.43 3.56
CA VAL A 189 5.55 4.78 4.83
C VAL A 189 4.07 5.00 5.13
N VAL A 190 3.37 3.91 5.40
CA VAL A 190 1.97 3.92 5.85
C VAL A 190 1.88 3.25 7.21
N ILE A 191 1.25 3.94 8.15
CA ILE A 191 0.85 3.37 9.44
C ILE A 191 -0.67 3.39 9.50
N HIS A 192 -1.27 2.22 9.74
CA HIS A 192 -2.70 2.10 9.98
C HIS A 192 -2.95 1.23 11.20
N ASN A 193 -4.09 1.45 11.84
CA ASN A 193 -4.55 0.71 12.99
C ASN A 193 -5.72 -0.19 12.58
N GLN A 194 -5.77 -1.40 13.13
CA GLN A 194 -6.95 -2.27 13.05
C GLN A 194 -7.36 -2.71 14.45
N ILE A 195 -8.65 -2.61 14.77
CA ILE A 195 -9.25 -2.94 16.08
C ILE A 195 -10.32 -4.02 15.91
N THR A 196 -10.18 -5.15 16.61
CA THR A 196 -11.23 -6.18 16.73
C THR A 196 -11.94 -6.06 18.08
N THR A 197 -13.29 -6.10 18.08
CA THR A 197 -14.10 -5.54 19.18
C THR A 197 -14.56 -6.51 20.26
N ARG A 198 -14.48 -7.84 20.08
CA ARG A 198 -15.00 -8.78 21.08
C ARG A 198 -14.00 -9.87 21.46
N ASP A 199 -13.85 -10.04 22.76
CA ASP A 199 -13.14 -11.09 23.50
C ASP A 199 -11.62 -10.98 23.63
N ARG A 200 -10.92 -10.42 22.65
CA ARG A 200 -9.52 -9.94 22.80
C ARG A 200 -9.39 -8.65 22.01
N ARG A 201 -9.26 -7.51 22.70
CA ARG A 201 -8.99 -6.22 22.04
C ARG A 201 -7.59 -6.28 21.46
N PHE A 202 -7.49 -6.82 20.25
CA PHE A 202 -6.29 -6.71 19.46
C PHE A 202 -6.34 -5.35 18.78
N GLU A 203 -5.57 -4.42 19.33
CA GLU A 203 -5.34 -3.10 18.77
C GLU A 203 -3.85 -2.99 18.43
N CYS A 204 -3.55 -3.04 17.13
CA CYS A 204 -2.21 -2.91 16.63
C CYS A 204 -2.11 -1.91 15.50
N ASP A 205 -1.06 -1.11 15.57
CA ASP A 205 -0.58 -0.36 14.42
C ASP A 205 0.32 -1.25 13.55
N TYR A 206 0.00 -1.24 12.26
CA TYR A 206 0.73 -1.92 11.22
C TYR A 206 1.53 -0.91 10.41
N LEU A 207 2.79 -1.25 10.15
CA LEU A 207 3.71 -0.50 9.32
C LEU A 207 3.81 -1.15 7.94
N HIS A 208 3.57 -0.37 6.89
CA HIS A 208 3.87 -0.76 5.52
C HIS A 208 4.86 0.21 4.93
N VAL A 209 5.83 -0.34 4.22
CA VAL A 209 6.77 0.41 3.40
C VAL A 209 6.67 -0.14 1.99
N PHE A 210 6.48 0.73 1.01
CA PHE A 210 6.43 0.30 -0.39
C PHE A 210 7.00 1.37 -1.30
N ASP A 211 7.60 0.92 -2.40
CA ASP A 211 8.09 1.78 -3.45
C ASP A 211 6.94 2.24 -4.35
N VAL A 212 7.09 3.45 -4.92
CA VAL A 212 6.09 3.96 -5.86
C VAL A 212 6.56 3.83 -7.31
N ASP A 213 5.99 2.86 -8.02
CA ASP A 213 6.13 2.72 -9.45
C ASP A 213 5.30 3.80 -10.16
N THR A 214 6.01 4.81 -10.64
CA THR A 214 5.43 5.94 -11.39
C THR A 214 4.65 5.53 -12.64
N LYS A 215 4.88 4.34 -13.20
CA LYS A 215 4.14 3.84 -14.37
C LYS A 215 2.69 3.47 -14.03
N ARG A 216 2.41 3.12 -12.77
CA ARG A 216 1.08 2.76 -12.27
C ARG A 216 0.26 3.98 -11.84
N LEU A 217 0.82 5.18 -11.95
CA LEU A 217 0.19 6.41 -11.47
C LEU A 217 -0.70 7.05 -12.54
N PRO A 218 -1.68 7.89 -12.13
CA PRO A 218 -2.48 8.64 -13.07
C PRO A 218 -1.58 9.49 -13.98
N GLN A 219 -1.71 9.35 -15.30
CA GLN A 219 -0.93 10.15 -16.25
C GLN A 219 -1.42 11.61 -16.23
N ALA A 220 -0.46 12.55 -16.27
CA ALA A 220 -0.78 13.96 -16.46
C ALA A 220 -1.45 14.12 -17.83
N SER A 221 -2.58 14.82 -17.86
CA SER A 221 -3.27 15.16 -19.11
C SER A 221 -2.69 16.42 -19.70
#